data_AF-A0A521K9L2-F1
#
_entry.id   AF-A0A521K9L2-F1
#
_cell.length_a   1.000
_cell.length_b   1.000
_cell.length_c   1.000
_cell.angle_alpha   90.00
_cell.angle_beta   90.00
_cell.angle_gamma   90.00
#
_symmetry.space_group_name_H-M   'P 1'
#
loop_
_entity.id
_entity.type
_entity.pdbx_description
1 polymer ?
#
loop_
_entity_poly.entity_id
_entity_poly.type
_entity_poly.pdbx_seq_one_letter_code
_entity_poly.pdbx_strand_id
1 'polypeptide(L)'
;MKKLIAGLFVTALAGALVSLAIDSRSEAQQGGNPIPVIKVECDGSGCGGSGNTASGPREFVYHVKVPGGNYVSCTSVEIGVDMSDLPMYTNLVKPPGWIVEILAASPTHALATTPHGSTSTPGGTCEYVLKFSGPAMTSHFTLGYDYDANFEAHDANWKVNNNVNRADWTKPVGLGQGPVHSPYPS
;
A
#
# COMPACT_ATOMS: atom_id res chain seq x y z
N MET A 1 -71.41 34.07 42.67
CA MET A 1 -71.78 32.65 42.92
C MET A 1 -70.49 31.85 43.07
N LYS A 2 -70.43 31.04 44.12
CA LYS A 2 -69.23 30.53 44.81
C LYS A 2 -68.37 29.62 43.93
N LYS A 3 -67.05 29.89 43.86
CA LYS A 3 -66.04 28.95 43.35
C LYS A 3 -65.50 28.13 44.52
N LEU A 4 -65.41 26.82 44.30
CA LEU A 4 -65.08 25.78 45.26
C LEU A 4 -63.63 25.82 45.76
N ILE A 5 -63.48 25.38 47.00
CA ILE A 5 -62.25 25.17 47.78
C ILE A 5 -61.93 23.66 47.79
N ALA A 6 -60.63 23.36 47.88
CA ALA A 6 -60.01 22.09 48.33
C ALA A 6 -60.17 20.87 47.40
N GLY A 7 -59.21 19.96 47.32
CA GLY A 7 -58.04 19.78 48.17
C GLY A 7 -57.12 18.70 47.61
N LEU A 8 -55.89 18.78 48.11
CA LEU A 8 -54.77 17.87 48.07
C LEU A 8 -55.18 16.37 48.14
N PHE A 9 -54.66 15.54 47.24
CA PHE A 9 -54.25 14.18 47.58
C PHE A 9 -53.03 13.77 46.73
N VAL A 10 -51.90 13.68 47.44
CA VAL A 10 -50.65 13.07 46.99
C VAL A 10 -50.87 11.57 46.99
N THR A 11 -50.59 10.89 45.87
CA THR A 11 -50.28 9.47 45.87
C THR A 11 -49.08 9.23 44.99
N ALA A 12 -48.01 8.76 45.63
CA ALA A 12 -46.75 8.43 45.03
C ALA A 12 -46.92 7.29 44.03
N LEU A 13 -46.40 7.45 42.82
CA LEU A 13 -46.13 6.33 41.93
C LEU A 13 -44.63 6.29 41.65
N ALA A 14 -44.06 5.14 42.03
CA ALA A 14 -42.66 4.84 41.98
C ALA A 14 -42.15 4.66 40.55
N GLY A 15 -40.92 5.14 40.34
CA GLY A 15 -39.84 4.49 39.59
C GLY A 15 -40.18 3.76 38.29
N ALA A 16 -39.84 4.39 37.17
CA ALA A 16 -39.07 3.78 36.08
C ALA A 16 -38.64 4.87 35.10
N LEU A 17 -37.52 5.54 35.38
CA LEU A 17 -36.77 6.21 34.32
C LEU A 17 -35.88 5.15 33.69
N VAL A 18 -36.31 4.63 32.53
CA VAL A 18 -35.43 3.91 31.61
C VAL A 18 -34.47 4.94 31.03
N SER A 19 -33.33 5.13 31.68
CA SER A 19 -32.19 5.74 31.01
C SER A 19 -31.72 4.76 29.94
N LEU A 20 -32.09 5.01 28.68
CA LEU A 20 -31.25 4.60 27.57
C LEU A 20 -29.92 5.34 27.70
N ALA A 21 -29.03 4.81 28.53
CA ALA A 21 -27.62 4.99 28.29
C ALA A 21 -27.33 4.15 27.04
N ILE A 22 -27.33 4.83 25.89
CA ILE A 22 -26.58 4.35 24.74
C ILE A 22 -25.16 4.22 25.29
N ASP A 23 -24.75 2.98 25.57
CA ASP A 23 -23.37 2.63 25.90
C ASP A 23 -22.58 2.84 24.61
N SER A 24 -22.33 4.12 24.28
CA SER A 24 -21.29 4.52 23.36
C SER A 24 -19.96 4.27 24.08
N ARG A 25 -19.64 2.99 24.28
CA ARG A 25 -18.25 2.55 24.26
C ARG A 25 -17.79 2.71 22.83
N SER A 26 -17.61 3.97 22.45
CA SER A 26 -16.52 4.34 21.59
C SER A 26 -15.30 3.75 22.27
N GLU A 27 -14.70 2.75 21.63
CA GLU A 27 -13.36 2.32 21.91
C GLU A 27 -12.46 3.54 21.66
N ALA A 28 -12.36 4.39 22.68
CA ALA A 28 -11.27 5.31 22.86
C ALA A 28 -10.04 4.49 23.27
N GLN A 29 -9.50 3.73 22.31
CA GLN A 29 -8.12 3.26 22.20
C GLN A 29 -7.87 3.13 20.69
N GLN A 30 -7.17 4.03 20.02
CA GLN A 30 -5.77 4.33 20.26
C GLN A 30 -5.44 5.75 19.73
N GLY A 31 -5.09 6.66 20.63
CA GLY A 31 -4.42 7.92 20.31
C GLY A 31 -2.95 7.69 19.94
N GLY A 32 -2.68 6.83 18.94
CA GLY A 32 -1.42 6.81 18.24
C GLY A 32 -1.60 7.58 16.95
N ASN A 33 -0.72 8.55 16.65
CA ASN A 33 -0.62 9.03 15.27
C ASN A 33 -0.48 7.78 14.38
N PRO A 34 -1.31 7.60 13.32
CA PRO A 34 -1.15 6.47 12.43
C PRO A 34 0.31 6.46 11.93
N ILE A 35 1.00 5.33 12.11
CA ILE A 35 2.37 5.17 11.62
C ILE A 35 2.33 5.54 10.13
N PRO A 36 3.11 6.53 9.66
CA PRO A 36 2.99 6.95 8.28
C PRO A 36 3.48 5.82 7.37
N VAL A 37 2.58 5.27 6.55
CA VAL A 37 2.85 4.13 5.68
C VAL A 37 3.30 4.62 4.31
N ILE A 38 4.46 4.15 3.84
CA ILE A 38 4.86 4.34 2.44
C ILE A 38 4.05 3.39 1.57
N LYS A 39 3.47 3.93 0.50
CA LYS A 39 2.68 3.18 -0.48
C LYS A 39 3.43 3.09 -1.81
N VAL A 40 3.24 1.99 -2.54
CA VAL A 40 3.78 1.76 -3.87
C VAL A 40 2.63 1.40 -4.81
N GLU A 41 2.31 2.31 -5.72
CA GLU A 41 1.31 2.11 -6.78
C GLU A 41 2.03 1.68 -8.05
N CYS A 42 1.53 0.68 -8.79
CA CYS A 42 2.10 0.35 -10.10
C CYS A 42 1.25 0.93 -11.24
N ASP A 43 1.92 1.50 -12.24
CA ASP A 43 1.27 2.16 -13.39
C ASP A 43 2.02 1.84 -14.70
N GLY A 44 2.76 0.73 -14.78
CA GLY A 44 3.45 0.32 -16.00
C GLY A 44 2.50 -0.20 -17.08
N SER A 45 2.88 -0.16 -18.37
CA SER A 45 2.06 -0.79 -19.42
C SER A 45 1.97 -2.32 -19.25
N GLY A 46 3.02 -2.96 -18.74
CA GLY A 46 3.01 -4.38 -18.33
C GLY A 46 2.10 -4.65 -17.13
N CYS A 47 1.69 -3.60 -16.40
CA CYS A 47 0.72 -3.66 -15.30
C CYS A 47 -0.72 -3.35 -15.76
N GLY A 48 -0.95 -3.07 -17.05
CA GLY A 48 -2.22 -2.53 -17.56
C GLY A 48 -2.43 -1.03 -17.30
N GLY A 49 -1.38 -0.31 -16.87
CA GLY A 49 -1.37 1.12 -16.62
C GLY A 49 -0.85 1.95 -17.81
N SER A 50 -0.59 3.23 -17.56
CA SER A 50 -0.20 4.20 -18.61
C SER A 50 1.28 4.21 -18.96
N GLY A 51 2.12 3.70 -18.06
CA GLY A 51 3.57 3.72 -18.09
C GLY A 51 4.19 5.09 -17.82
N ASN A 52 3.40 6.11 -17.49
CA ASN A 52 3.87 7.49 -17.59
C ASN A 52 4.98 7.83 -16.60
N THR A 53 6.13 8.24 -17.15
CA THR A 53 7.24 8.83 -16.41
C THR A 53 7.67 10.15 -17.05
N ALA A 54 8.50 10.93 -16.36
CA ALA A 54 9.06 12.17 -16.90
C ALA A 54 9.90 11.95 -18.18
N SER A 55 10.42 10.74 -18.38
CA SER A 55 11.24 10.33 -19.53
C SER A 55 10.48 9.49 -20.57
N GLY A 56 9.15 9.51 -20.53
CA GLY A 56 8.25 8.74 -21.40
C GLY A 56 7.74 7.45 -20.77
N PRO A 57 6.87 6.71 -21.48
CA PRO A 57 6.27 5.48 -20.98
C PRO A 57 7.30 4.38 -20.65
N ARG A 58 7.03 3.58 -19.62
CA ARG A 58 7.79 2.36 -19.27
C ARG A 58 6.88 1.17 -19.03
N GLU A 59 7.41 -0.02 -19.23
CA GLU A 59 6.68 -1.27 -19.04
C GLU A 59 6.31 -1.52 -17.59
N PHE A 60 7.22 -1.22 -16.66
CA PHE A 60 6.98 -1.31 -15.23
C PHE A 60 7.29 0.03 -14.58
N VAL A 61 6.28 0.62 -13.91
CA VAL A 61 6.38 1.90 -13.22
C VAL A 61 5.82 1.74 -11.82
N TYR A 62 6.51 2.30 -10.83
CA TYR A 62 6.08 2.32 -9.44
C TYR A 62 6.13 3.75 -8.88
N HIS A 63 4.97 4.27 -8.48
CA HIS A 63 4.86 5.54 -7.78
C HIS A 63 4.95 5.33 -6.27
N VAL A 64 6.05 5.77 -5.70
CA VAL A 64 6.32 5.65 -4.26
C VAL A 64 5.75 6.88 -3.56
N LYS A 65 4.66 6.69 -2.82
CA LYS A 65 4.00 7.74 -2.04
C LYS A 65 4.60 7.77 -0.63
N VAL A 66 5.59 8.63 -0.44
CA VAL A 66 6.15 8.93 0.89
C VAL A 66 5.22 9.90 1.63
N PRO A 67 4.74 9.57 2.84
CA PRO A 67 3.96 10.49 3.66
C PRO A 67 4.74 11.77 3.96
N GLY A 68 4.11 12.93 3.80
CA GLY A 68 4.74 14.22 4.08
C GLY A 68 5.02 14.44 5.58
N GLY A 69 5.87 15.43 5.88
CA GLY A 69 6.07 15.93 7.24
C GLY A 69 7.38 15.56 7.94
N ASN A 70 8.44 15.18 7.22
CA ASN A 70 9.78 14.83 7.77
C ASN A 70 9.83 13.61 8.72
N TYR A 71 8.71 12.95 9.00
CA TYR A 71 8.67 11.83 9.94
C TYR A 71 9.08 10.49 9.32
N VAL A 72 9.00 10.36 7.99
CA VAL A 72 9.33 9.14 7.25
C VAL A 72 10.14 9.50 6.01
N SER A 73 11.16 8.68 5.72
CA SER A 73 11.93 8.76 4.48
C SER A 73 12.08 7.40 3.85
N CYS A 74 12.25 7.35 2.53
CA CYS A 74 12.52 6.15 1.76
C CYS A 74 13.99 6.15 1.32
N THR A 75 14.72 5.10 1.65
CA THR A 75 16.13 4.91 1.27
C THR A 75 16.33 3.70 0.36
N SER A 76 15.38 2.77 0.35
CA SER A 76 15.36 1.64 -0.58
C SER A 76 13.95 1.16 -0.86
N VAL A 77 13.74 0.65 -2.08
CA VAL A 77 12.55 -0.09 -2.49
C VAL A 77 13.02 -1.38 -3.15
N GLU A 78 12.45 -2.50 -2.75
CA GLU A 78 12.71 -3.82 -3.33
C GLU A 78 11.41 -4.34 -3.94
N ILE A 79 11.47 -4.76 -5.19
CA ILE A 79 10.36 -5.39 -5.92
C ILE A 79 10.78 -6.83 -6.23
N GLY A 80 9.94 -7.82 -5.95
CA GLY A 80 10.20 -9.21 -6.34
C GLY A 80 10.31 -9.35 -7.85
N VAL A 81 11.29 -10.12 -8.32
CA VAL A 81 11.54 -10.39 -9.75
C VAL A 81 12.15 -11.79 -9.93
N ASP A 82 12.00 -12.38 -11.11
CA ASP A 82 12.40 -13.78 -11.36
C ASP A 82 13.72 -13.96 -12.13
N MET A 83 14.37 -12.87 -12.55
CA MET A 83 15.67 -12.94 -13.24
C MET A 83 16.79 -12.29 -12.45
N SER A 84 17.96 -12.94 -12.48
CA SER A 84 19.16 -12.43 -11.81
C SER A 84 19.96 -11.42 -12.64
N ASP A 85 19.69 -11.34 -13.94
CA ASP A 85 20.50 -10.60 -14.90
C ASP A 85 20.09 -9.12 -14.96
N LEU A 86 20.78 -8.28 -14.18
CA LEU A 86 20.51 -6.83 -14.10
C LEU A 86 20.45 -6.13 -15.48
N PRO A 87 21.30 -6.46 -16.47
CA PRO A 87 21.17 -6.00 -17.86
C PRO A 87 19.79 -6.14 -18.52
N MET A 88 18.95 -7.12 -18.11
CA MET A 88 17.59 -7.26 -18.63
C MET A 88 16.65 -6.11 -18.22
N TYR A 89 16.99 -5.38 -17.16
CA TYR A 89 16.21 -4.26 -16.63
C TYR A 89 16.74 -2.95 -17.22
N THR A 90 16.17 -2.53 -18.34
CA THR A 90 16.66 -1.40 -19.14
C THR A 90 15.86 -0.13 -18.88
N ASN A 91 16.31 1.00 -19.44
CA ASN A 91 15.63 2.31 -19.38
C ASN A 91 15.20 2.74 -17.96
N LEU A 92 16.04 2.41 -16.97
CA LEU A 92 15.79 2.60 -15.55
C LEU A 92 15.35 4.04 -15.22
N VAL A 93 14.23 4.14 -14.52
CA VAL A 93 13.71 5.37 -13.92
C VAL A 93 13.95 5.29 -12.43
N LYS A 94 14.74 6.24 -11.90
CA LYS A 94 15.07 6.33 -10.47
C LYS A 94 15.51 7.74 -10.11
N PRO A 95 15.41 8.15 -8.83
CA PRO A 95 15.92 9.43 -8.38
C PRO A 95 17.44 9.60 -8.61
N PRO A 96 17.94 10.84 -8.70
CA PRO A 96 19.37 11.10 -8.75
C PRO A 96 20.10 10.48 -7.54
N GLY A 97 21.27 9.88 -7.79
CA GLY A 97 22.08 9.22 -6.76
C GLY A 97 21.58 7.86 -6.29
N TRP A 98 20.41 7.40 -6.75
CA TRP A 98 19.96 6.04 -6.53
C TRP A 98 20.68 5.06 -7.47
N ILE A 99 20.94 3.85 -6.99
CA ILE A 99 21.47 2.72 -7.72
C ILE A 99 20.43 1.59 -7.81
N VAL A 100 20.68 0.64 -8.70
CA VAL A 100 19.86 -0.56 -8.86
C VAL A 100 20.76 -1.79 -8.73
N GLU A 101 20.33 -2.75 -7.94
CA GLU A 101 21.02 -4.00 -7.70
C GLU A 101 20.01 -5.15 -7.77
N ILE A 102 20.48 -6.33 -8.14
CA ILE A 102 19.73 -7.58 -8.01
C ILE A 102 20.26 -8.33 -6.79
N LEU A 103 19.36 -8.77 -5.92
CA LEU A 103 19.69 -9.57 -4.75
C LEU A 103 18.90 -10.89 -4.78
N ALA A 104 19.57 -11.98 -4.42
CA ALA A 104 18.89 -13.25 -4.15
C ALA A 104 17.95 -13.09 -2.94
N ALA A 105 16.70 -13.47 -3.11
CA ALA A 105 15.65 -13.33 -2.09
C ALA A 105 14.53 -14.34 -2.38
N SER A 106 13.51 -14.39 -1.52
CA SER A 106 12.31 -15.20 -1.80
C SER A 106 11.04 -14.47 -1.42
N PRO A 107 10.79 -13.26 -1.99
CA PRO A 107 9.55 -12.55 -1.75
C PRO A 107 8.37 -13.33 -2.34
N THR A 108 7.22 -13.32 -1.66
CA THR A 108 6.02 -13.99 -2.17
C THR A 108 5.58 -13.39 -3.51
N HIS A 109 4.96 -14.20 -4.35
CA HIS A 109 4.37 -13.75 -5.61
C HIS A 109 3.07 -14.51 -5.93
N ALA A 110 2.39 -14.13 -7.00
CA ALA A 110 1.40 -14.95 -7.69
C ALA A 110 1.65 -14.89 -9.18
N LEU A 111 1.81 -16.05 -9.84
CA LEU A 111 2.17 -16.13 -11.26
C LEU A 111 1.12 -15.45 -12.18
N ALA A 112 -0.16 -15.55 -11.84
CA ALA A 112 -1.20 -14.89 -12.61
C ALA A 112 -1.22 -13.38 -12.31
N THR A 113 -1.23 -12.56 -13.36
CA THR A 113 -1.49 -11.11 -13.22
C THR A 113 -2.91 -10.88 -12.71
N THR A 114 -3.04 -10.16 -11.60
CA THR A 114 -4.34 -9.68 -11.11
C THR A 114 -4.59 -8.23 -11.56
N PRO A 115 -5.75 -7.90 -12.12
CA PRO A 115 -6.09 -6.52 -12.46
C PRO A 115 -6.06 -5.59 -11.25
N HIS A 116 -5.67 -4.32 -11.47
CA HIS A 116 -5.69 -3.32 -10.40
C HIS A 116 -7.06 -3.19 -9.77
N GLY A 117 -7.08 -2.95 -8.46
CA GLY A 117 -8.32 -2.85 -7.68
C GLY A 117 -8.92 -4.19 -7.26
N SER A 118 -8.38 -5.31 -7.74
CA SER A 118 -8.76 -6.65 -7.29
C SER A 118 -7.76 -7.21 -6.27
N THR A 119 -8.20 -8.15 -5.45
CA THR A 119 -7.33 -8.85 -4.48
C THR A 119 -6.66 -10.05 -5.16
N SER A 120 -5.37 -10.22 -4.91
CA SER A 120 -4.59 -11.39 -5.34
C SER A 120 -4.33 -12.36 -4.18
N THR A 121 -3.97 -13.60 -4.49
CA THR A 121 -3.59 -14.62 -3.49
C THR A 121 -2.17 -15.08 -3.76
N PRO A 122 -1.24 -15.01 -2.79
CA PRO A 122 0.12 -15.46 -2.99
C PRO A 122 0.14 -16.98 -3.24
N GLY A 123 0.94 -17.42 -4.21
CA GLY A 123 1.01 -18.80 -4.69
C GLY A 123 2.42 -19.35 -4.90
N GLY A 124 3.45 -18.57 -4.60
CA GLY A 124 4.86 -18.95 -4.77
C GLY A 124 5.80 -17.86 -4.29
N THR A 125 7.03 -17.86 -4.81
CA THR A 125 8.04 -16.85 -4.50
C THR A 125 8.83 -16.49 -5.75
N CYS A 126 9.14 -15.20 -5.94
CA CYS A 126 10.19 -14.82 -6.87
C CYS A 126 11.55 -15.31 -6.35
N GLU A 127 12.50 -15.57 -7.24
CA GLU A 127 13.87 -15.95 -6.87
C GLU A 127 14.78 -14.77 -6.47
N TYR A 128 14.41 -13.55 -6.86
CA TYR A 128 15.23 -12.36 -6.65
C TYR A 128 14.37 -11.15 -6.25
N VAL A 129 15.06 -10.07 -5.90
CA VAL A 129 14.49 -8.72 -5.86
C VAL A 129 15.33 -7.77 -6.68
N LEU A 130 14.67 -6.86 -7.39
CA LEU A 130 15.27 -5.66 -7.95
C LEU A 130 15.22 -4.56 -6.88
N LYS A 131 16.39 -4.22 -6.35
CA LYS A 131 16.56 -3.23 -5.29
C LYS A 131 16.96 -1.88 -5.88
N PHE A 132 16.12 -0.89 -5.69
CA PHE A 132 16.43 0.52 -5.88
C PHE A 132 16.87 1.08 -4.53
N SER A 133 18.01 1.77 -4.45
CA SER A 133 18.44 2.39 -3.19
C SER A 133 19.32 3.62 -3.38
N GLY A 134 19.30 4.54 -2.43
CA GLY A 134 20.09 5.77 -2.51
C GLY A 134 19.81 6.76 -1.37
N PRO A 135 20.10 8.06 -1.58
CA PRO A 135 19.79 9.11 -0.62
C PRO A 135 18.32 9.11 -0.18
N ALA A 136 18.07 9.49 1.07
CA ALA A 136 16.75 9.51 1.67
C ALA A 136 15.78 10.44 0.91
N MET A 137 14.65 9.89 0.48
CA MET A 137 13.54 10.59 -0.17
C MET A 137 12.43 10.85 0.83
N THR A 138 12.07 12.12 1.03
CA THR A 138 10.97 12.57 1.92
C THR A 138 9.74 13.04 1.15
N SER A 139 9.80 13.02 -0.18
CA SER A 139 8.72 13.37 -1.10
C SER A 139 8.37 12.17 -1.98
N HIS A 140 7.25 12.26 -2.69
CA HIS A 140 6.87 11.25 -3.68
C HIS A 140 7.90 11.18 -4.81
N PHE A 141 8.11 9.99 -5.34
CA PHE A 141 8.99 9.76 -6.48
C PHE A 141 8.54 8.55 -7.30
N THR A 142 9.16 8.39 -8.46
CA THR A 142 8.85 7.30 -9.39
C THR A 142 10.07 6.42 -9.57
N LEU A 143 9.84 5.11 -9.58
CA LEU A 143 10.76 4.08 -10.03
C LEU A 143 10.19 3.42 -11.28
N GLY A 144 11.03 2.80 -12.10
CA GLY A 144 10.54 2.04 -13.24
C GLY A 144 11.67 1.50 -14.11
N TYR A 145 11.30 0.68 -15.09
CA TYR A 145 12.19 0.04 -16.05
C TYR A 145 11.39 -0.56 -17.20
N ASP A 146 12.10 -0.85 -18.28
CA ASP A 146 11.66 -1.76 -19.34
C ASP A 146 12.39 -3.10 -19.17
N TYR A 147 11.84 -4.16 -19.77
CA TYR A 147 12.36 -5.52 -19.65
C TYR A 147 12.76 -6.07 -21.02
N ASP A 148 14.05 -6.35 -21.20
CA ASP A 148 14.64 -6.71 -22.50
C ASP A 148 14.53 -8.21 -22.82
N ALA A 149 13.30 -8.73 -22.73
CA ALA A 149 12.94 -10.09 -23.10
C ALA A 149 11.42 -10.20 -23.30
N ASN A 150 10.96 -11.30 -23.89
CA ASN A 150 9.55 -11.65 -23.80
C ASN A 150 9.20 -11.95 -22.34
N PHE A 151 8.06 -11.45 -21.89
CA PHE A 151 7.58 -11.67 -20.53
C PHE A 151 6.06 -11.78 -20.48
N GLU A 152 5.57 -12.40 -19.42
CA GLU A 152 4.24 -12.17 -18.87
C GLU A 152 4.39 -11.36 -17.59
N ALA A 153 3.38 -10.58 -17.21
CA ALA A 153 3.39 -9.96 -15.89
C ALA A 153 2.89 -10.96 -14.83
N HIS A 154 3.32 -10.76 -13.60
CA HIS A 154 2.83 -11.50 -12.45
C HIS A 154 2.72 -10.58 -11.23
N ASP A 155 1.95 -10.97 -10.21
CA ASP A 155 1.83 -10.18 -8.99
C ASP A 155 3.05 -10.40 -8.09
N ALA A 156 3.80 -9.33 -7.83
CA ALA A 156 5.01 -9.33 -7.04
C ALA A 156 4.82 -8.61 -5.71
N ASN A 157 5.47 -9.14 -4.66
CA ASN A 157 5.60 -8.44 -3.39
C ASN A 157 6.66 -7.33 -3.52
N TRP A 158 6.56 -6.35 -2.63
CA TRP A 158 7.51 -5.25 -2.52
C TRP A 158 7.76 -4.91 -1.04
N LYS A 159 8.88 -4.28 -0.76
CA LYS A 159 9.16 -3.68 0.56
C LYS A 159 10.00 -2.42 0.45
N VAL A 160 9.94 -1.61 1.50
CA VAL A 160 10.67 -0.34 1.63
C VAL A 160 11.45 -0.35 2.94
N ASN A 161 12.69 0.16 2.89
CA ASN A 161 13.59 0.27 4.05
C ASN A 161 13.72 -1.03 4.85
N ASN A 162 14.09 -2.14 4.22
CA ASN A 162 14.30 -3.44 4.91
C ASN A 162 13.09 -3.91 5.76
N ASN A 163 11.87 -3.87 5.20
CA ASN A 163 10.59 -4.36 5.78
C ASN A 163 9.83 -3.42 6.73
N VAL A 164 10.19 -2.13 6.83
CA VAL A 164 9.33 -1.17 7.57
C VAL A 164 7.94 -1.06 6.92
N ASN A 165 7.90 -1.00 5.58
CA ASN A 165 6.67 -1.09 4.79
C ASN A 165 6.82 -2.22 3.78
N ARG A 166 5.74 -2.94 3.49
CA ARG A 166 5.71 -4.04 2.51
C ARG A 166 4.31 -4.22 1.96
N ALA A 167 4.20 -4.97 0.86
CA ALA A 167 2.90 -5.36 0.34
C ALA A 167 2.10 -6.16 1.37
N ASP A 168 0.81 -5.83 1.46
CA ASP A 168 -0.21 -6.56 2.20
C ASP A 168 -1.12 -7.23 1.17
N TRP A 169 -1.01 -8.55 1.05
CA TRP A 169 -1.77 -9.36 0.09
C TRP A 169 -3.28 -9.37 0.35
N THR A 170 -3.74 -8.82 1.49
CA THR A 170 -5.17 -8.60 1.74
C THR A 170 -5.68 -7.32 1.09
N LYS A 171 -4.80 -6.50 0.50
CA LYS A 171 -5.13 -5.23 -0.16
C LYS A 171 -5.15 -5.39 -1.69
N PRO A 172 -5.90 -4.53 -2.40
CA PRO A 172 -5.95 -4.57 -3.85
C PRO A 172 -4.59 -4.36 -4.53
N VAL A 173 -4.35 -5.12 -5.59
CA VAL A 173 -3.15 -5.04 -6.43
C VAL A 173 -3.04 -3.64 -7.06
N GLY A 174 -1.82 -3.11 -7.10
CA GLY A 174 -1.45 -1.88 -7.80
C GLY A 174 -1.87 -0.56 -7.15
N LEU A 175 -2.65 -0.60 -6.06
CA LEU A 175 -3.23 0.61 -5.45
C LEU A 175 -2.53 1.04 -4.14
N GLY A 176 -1.23 0.79 -4.02
CA GLY A 176 -0.40 1.37 -2.97
C GLY A 176 0.03 0.40 -1.87
N GLN A 177 -0.90 -0.31 -1.22
CA GLN A 177 -0.55 -1.24 -0.13
C GLN A 177 -0.57 -2.71 -0.54
N GLY A 178 -1.26 -3.06 -1.63
CA GLY A 178 -1.29 -4.42 -2.14
C GLY A 178 -0.03 -4.78 -2.92
N PRO A 179 0.05 -6.00 -3.48
CA PRO A 179 1.13 -6.36 -4.38
C PRO A 179 1.12 -5.47 -5.63
N VAL A 180 2.25 -5.48 -6.33
CA VAL A 180 2.45 -4.77 -7.60
C VAL A 180 2.67 -5.80 -8.71
N HIS A 181 2.99 -5.37 -9.92
CA HIS A 181 3.38 -6.28 -10.99
C HIS A 181 4.87 -6.22 -11.27
N SER A 182 5.42 -7.32 -11.73
CA SER A 182 6.78 -7.42 -12.27
C SER A 182 6.83 -8.45 -13.41
N PRO A 183 7.87 -8.45 -14.25
CA PRO A 183 7.97 -9.40 -15.35
C PRO A 183 8.30 -10.80 -14.84
N TYR A 184 7.68 -11.78 -15.47
CA TYR A 184 7.97 -13.21 -15.40
C TYR A 184 8.42 -13.67 -16.79
N PRO A 185 9.59 -14.30 -16.94
CA PRO A 185 10.04 -14.83 -18.23
C PRO A 185 9.00 -15.79 -18.83
N SER A 186 8.67 -15.60 -20.12
CA SER A 186 7.76 -16.46 -20.87
C SER A 186 8.47 -17.40 -21.85
#